data_AF-T1BFV2-F1
#
_entry.id   AF-T1BFV2-F1
#
_cell.length_a   1.000
_cell.length_b   1.000
_cell.length_c   1.000
_cell.angle_alpha   90.00
_cell.angle_beta   90.00
_cell.angle_gamma   90.00
#
_symmetry.space_group_name_H-M   'P 1'
#
loop_
_entity.id
_entity.type
_entity.pdbx_description
1 polymer ?
#
loop_
_entity_poly.entity_id
_entity_poly.type
_entity_poly.pdbx_seq_one_letter_code
_entity_poly.pdbx_strand_id
1 'polypeptide(L)'
;AVMGSVAFLGAVCTALAFIFFFELIRHIGAVRATVIAYVNPAVAVALGVLLLHERFTAGTAFGFALILIGSGLATWAVRPAGTDGPSALAPAMAEP
;
A
#
# COMPACT_ATOMS: atom_id res chain seq x y z
N ALA A 1 -18.17 24.88 -7.76
CA ALA A 1 -16.91 24.57 -7.07
C ALA A 1 -16.89 23.13 -6.54
N VAL A 2 -17.78 22.77 -5.61
CA VAL A 2 -17.79 21.43 -4.95
C VAL A 2 -17.88 20.25 -5.94
N MET A 3 -18.76 20.34 -6.94
CA MET A 3 -18.92 19.28 -7.95
C MET A 3 -17.61 19.00 -8.71
N GLY A 4 -16.82 20.05 -8.96
CA GLY A 4 -15.51 19.93 -9.62
C GLY A 4 -14.48 19.25 -8.72
N SER A 5 -14.45 19.58 -7.42
CA SER A 5 -13.58 18.92 -6.45
C SER A 5 -13.90 17.43 -6.29
N VAL A 6 -15.20 17.07 -6.24
CA VAL A 6 -15.63 15.67 -6.16
C VAL A 6 -15.30 14.92 -7.45
N ALA A 7 -15.52 15.53 -8.61
CA ALA A 7 -15.16 14.93 -9.89
C ALA A 7 -13.65 14.70 -10.00
N PHE A 8 -12.82 15.66 -9.58
CA PHE A 8 -11.36 15.53 -9.58
C PHE A 8 -10.90 14.41 -8.63
N LEU A 9 -11.42 14.37 -7.40
CA LEU A 9 -11.08 13.32 -6.43
C LEU A 9 -11.47 11.93 -6.97
N GLY A 10 -12.69 11.79 -7.50
CA GLY A 10 -13.17 10.51 -8.01
C GLY A 10 -12.43 10.03 -9.27
N ALA A 11 -12.24 10.90 -10.26
CA ALA A 11 -11.64 10.50 -11.53
C ALA A 11 -10.11 10.40 -11.44
N VAL A 12 -9.46 11.45 -10.95
CA VAL A 12 -7.99 11.57 -11.00
C VAL A 12 -7.35 10.89 -9.79
N CYS A 13 -7.81 11.20 -8.58
CA CYS A 13 -7.18 10.65 -7.39
C CYS A 13 -7.54 9.17 -7.19
N THR A 14 -8.77 8.76 -7.51
CA THR A 14 -9.25 7.39 -7.25
C THR A 14 -9.21 6.49 -8.48
N ALA A 15 -9.96 6.79 -9.54
CA ALA A 15 -10.09 5.86 -10.68
C ALA A 15 -8.74 5.63 -11.39
N LEU A 16 -8.00 6.70 -11.67
CA LEU A 16 -6.69 6.61 -12.32
C LEU A 16 -5.64 5.93 -11.43
N ALA A 17 -5.63 6.21 -10.13
CA ALA A 17 -4.76 5.51 -9.18
C ALA A 17 -5.06 4.01 -9.11
N PHE A 18 -6.33 3.60 -9.14
CA PHE A 18 -6.69 2.19 -9.14
C PHE A 18 -6.27 1.47 -10.43
N ILE A 19 -6.36 2.12 -11.59
CA ILE A 19 -5.87 1.54 -12.84
C ILE A 19 -4.37 1.21 -12.71
N PHE A 20 -3.57 2.16 -12.22
CA PHE A 20 -2.15 1.90 -11.96
C PHE A 20 -1.93 0.86 -10.87
N PHE A 21 -2.74 0.86 -9.81
CA PHE A 21 -2.64 -0.14 -8.76
C PHE A 21 -2.89 -1.56 -9.31
N PHE A 22 -3.90 -1.75 -10.16
CA PHE A 22 -4.18 -3.03 -10.79
C PHE A 22 -3.11 -3.44 -11.81
N GLU A 23 -2.57 -2.49 -12.58
CA GLU A 23 -1.43 -2.72 -13.47
C GLU A 23 -0.21 -3.20 -12.67
N LEU A 24 0.04 -2.56 -11.53
CA LEU A 24 1.14 -2.90 -10.63
C LEU A 24 0.94 -4.26 -9.96
N ILE A 25 -0.28 -4.60 -9.55
CA ILE A 25 -0.61 -5.95 -9.06
C ILE A 25 -0.26 -7.00 -10.11
N ARG A 26 -0.51 -6.75 -11.40
CA ARG A 26 -0.16 -7.68 -12.48
C ARG A 26 1.35 -7.84 -12.64
N HIS A 27 2.14 -6.79 -12.40
CA HIS A 27 3.59 -6.82 -12.55
C HIS A 27 4.35 -7.38 -11.33
N ILE A 28 3.97 -7.00 -10.11
CA ILE A 28 4.72 -7.33 -8.88
C ILE A 28 3.94 -8.16 -7.85
N GLY A 29 2.68 -8.50 -8.15
CA GLY A 29 1.81 -9.29 -7.28
C GLY A 29 1.06 -8.47 -6.23
N ALA A 30 -0.07 -9.00 -5.76
CA ALA A 30 -1.01 -8.29 -4.89
C ALA A 30 -0.39 -7.84 -3.56
N VAL A 31 0.42 -8.70 -2.93
CA VAL A 31 1.06 -8.42 -1.64
C VAL A 31 2.02 -7.24 -1.71
N ARG A 32 2.84 -7.15 -2.76
CA ARG A 32 3.81 -6.04 -2.88
C ARG A 32 3.15 -4.75 -3.32
N ALA A 33 2.07 -4.85 -4.11
CA ALA A 33 1.31 -3.68 -4.53
C ALA A 33 0.64 -2.98 -3.33
N THR A 34 0.04 -3.71 -2.38
CA THR A 34 -0.62 -3.10 -1.21
C THR A 34 0.33 -2.30 -0.32
N VAL A 35 1.61 -2.65 -0.27
CA VAL A 35 2.62 -1.90 0.49
C VAL A 35 2.74 -0.46 -0.01
N ILE A 36 2.51 -0.22 -1.30
CA ILE A 36 2.61 1.11 -1.91
C ILE A 36 1.47 2.01 -1.42
N ALA A 37 0.31 1.45 -1.10
CA ALA A 37 -0.79 2.21 -0.51
C ALA A 37 -0.45 2.74 0.90
N TYR A 38 0.49 2.11 1.62
CA TYR A 38 0.99 2.63 2.89
C TYR A 38 1.84 3.90 2.76
N VAL A 39 2.23 4.29 1.54
CA VAL A 39 2.91 5.56 1.27
C VAL A 39 1.92 6.74 1.23
N ASN A 40 0.64 6.50 0.93
CA ASN A 40 -0.38 7.56 0.83
C ASN A 40 -0.46 8.49 2.05
N PRO A 41 -0.45 8.00 3.30
CA PRO A 41 -0.47 8.88 4.47
C PRO A 41 0.73 9.81 4.56
N ALA A 42 1.92 9.36 4.16
CA ALA A 42 3.11 10.21 4.14
C ALA A 42 3.00 11.31 3.08
N VAL A 43 2.50 10.97 1.90
CA VAL A 43 2.22 11.94 0.84
C VAL A 43 1.16 12.94 1.28
N ALA A 44 0.08 12.48 1.92
CA ALA A 44 -0.99 13.34 2.43
C ALA A 44 -0.46 14.38 3.44
N VAL A 45 0.36 13.95 4.40
CA VAL A 45 0.98 14.84 5.39
C VAL A 45 1.96 15.82 4.72
N ALA A 46 2.81 15.34 3.80
CA ALA A 46 3.75 16.20 3.09
C ALA A 46 3.04 17.27 2.27
N LEU A 47 1.98 16.90 1.54
CA LEU A 47 1.16 17.84 0.78
C LEU A 47 0.40 18.82 1.69
N GLY A 48 -0.13 18.37 2.84
CA GLY A 48 -0.78 19.26 3.82
C GLY A 48 0.18 20.34 4.36
N VAL A 49 1.41 19.96 4.71
CA VAL A 49 2.42 20.91 5.19
C VAL A 49 2.91 21.83 4.07
N LEU A 50 3.14 21.28 2.86
CA LEU A 50 3.79 22.03 1.77
C LEU A 50 2.82 22.92 0.98
N LEU A 51 1.61 22.44 0.68
CA LEU A 51 0.61 23.18 -0.11
C LEU A 51 -0.34 23.98 0.77
N LEU A 52 -0.76 23.42 1.90
CA LEU A 52 -1.74 24.07 2.78
C LEU A 52 -1.08 24.92 3.88
N HIS A 53 0.26 24.89 3.97
CA HIS A 53 1.04 25.57 5.01
C HIS A 53 0.55 25.25 6.43
N GLU A 54 0.02 24.04 6.65
CA GLU A 54 -0.41 23.62 7.97
C GLU A 54 0.79 23.60 8.93
N ARG A 55 0.61 24.20 10.11
CA ARG A 55 1.62 24.18 11.15
C ARG A 55 1.83 22.72 11.57
N PHE A 56 3.03 22.19 11.35
CA PHE A 56 3.37 20.84 11.79
C PHE A 56 3.44 20.81 13.32
N THR A 57 2.30 20.50 13.95
CA THR A 57 2.18 20.52 15.41
C THR A 57 2.62 19.19 16.01
N ALA A 58 2.82 19.17 17.33
CA ALA A 58 3.08 17.93 18.07
C ALA A 58 2.00 16.86 17.84
N GLY A 59 0.73 17.26 17.65
CA GLY A 59 -0.37 16.34 17.34
C GLY A 59 -0.21 15.69 15.96
N THR A 60 0.15 16.47 14.93
CA THR A 60 0.43 15.97 13.58
C THR A 60 1.62 15.01 13.58
N ALA A 61 2.68 15.36 14.31
CA ALA A 61 3.85 14.51 14.45
C ALA A 61 3.51 13.17 15.14
N PHE A 62 2.69 13.20 16.19
CA PHE A 62 2.24 11.99 16.88
C PHE A 62 1.38 11.10 15.98
N GLY A 63 0.39 11.67 15.28
CA GLY A 63 -0.43 10.93 14.32
C GLY A 63 0.38 10.35 13.17
N PHE A 64 1.33 11.12 12.63
CA PHE A 64 2.23 10.67 11.58
C PHE A 64 3.10 9.50 12.05
N ALA A 65 3.70 9.59 13.25
CA ALA A 65 4.47 8.51 13.85
C ALA A 65 3.62 7.23 14.03
N LEU A 66 2.38 7.38 14.51
CA LEU A 66 1.46 6.26 14.70
C LEU A 66 1.13 5.56 13.37
N ILE A 67 0.91 6.33 12.30
CA ILE A 67 0.67 5.78 10.96
C ILE A 67 1.90 5.03 10.44
N LEU A 68 3.11 5.58 10.61
CA LEU A 68 4.34 4.91 10.20
C LEU A 68 4.54 3.59 10.95
N ILE A 69 4.30 3.57 12.27
CA ILE A 69 4.39 2.37 13.09
C ILE A 69 3.38 1.31 12.62
N GLY A 70 2.11 1.70 12.44
CA GLY A 70 1.06 0.79 11.96
C GLY A 70 1.34 0.23 10.57
N SER A 71 1.83 1.07 9.66
CA SER A 71 2.20 0.69 8.29
C SER A 71 3.38 -0.30 8.27
N GLY A 72 4.37 -0.07 9.14
CA GLY A 72 5.51 -0.97 9.32
C GLY A 72 5.08 -2.34 9.85
N LEU A 73 4.26 -2.35 10.91
CA LEU A 73 3.67 -3.59 11.46
C LEU A 73 2.87 -4.37 10.42
N ALA A 74 2.02 -3.70 9.66
CA ALA A 74 1.19 -4.32 8.63
C ALA A 74 2.04 -4.91 7.49
N THR A 75 3.14 -4.27 7.13
CA THR A 75 4.08 -4.78 6.13
C THR A 75 4.90 -5.97 6.66
N TRP A 76 5.34 -5.91 7.93
CA TRP A 76 6.12 -6.98 8.55
C TRP A 76 5.33 -8.26 8.83
N ALA A 77 4.02 -8.12 9.10
CA ALA A 77 3.14 -9.27 9.31
C ALA A 77 2.89 -10.11 8.04
N VAL A 78 3.11 -9.53 6.85
CA VAL A 78 2.96 -10.25 5.58
C VAL A 78 4.29 -10.95 5.25
N ARG A 79 4.55 -12.07 5.94
CA ARG A 79 5.60 -13.03 5.55
C ARG A 79 5.22 -13.65 4.20
N PRO A 80 6.13 -13.78 3.23
CA PRO A 80 5.81 -14.45 1.96
C PRO A 80 5.41 -15.90 2.23
N ALA A 81 4.13 -16.22 2.09
CA ALA A 81 3.67 -17.60 1.96
C ALA A 81 4.06 -18.06 0.55
N GLY A 82 5.21 -18.73 0.43
CA GLY A 82 5.68 -19.15 -0.89
C GLY A 82 7.02 -19.84 -0.91
N THR A 83 7.15 -20.99 -0.21
CA THR A 83 8.13 -22.01 -0.58
C THR A 83 7.71 -23.43 -0.18
N ASP A 84 6.42 -23.78 -0.30
CA ASP A 84 5.99 -25.19 -0.21
C ASP A 84 5.49 -25.65 -1.59
N GLY A 85 6.43 -25.74 -2.53
CA GLY A 85 6.19 -26.42 -3.80
C GLY A 85 6.06 -27.94 -3.57
N PRO A 86 5.21 -28.66 -4.32
CA PRO A 86 4.95 -30.09 -4.16
C PRO A 86 6.13 -30.97 -4.60
N SER A 87 7.26 -30.90 -3.89
CA SER A 87 8.39 -31.83 -4.03
C SER A 87 8.24 -33.07 -3.15
N ALA A 88 7.16 -33.15 -2.34
CA ALA A 88 6.89 -34.26 -1.44
C ALA A 88 6.14 -35.45 -2.10
N LEU A 89 5.78 -35.37 -3.38
CA LEU A 89 5.09 -36.46 -4.10
C LEU A 89 6.03 -37.36 -4.92
N ALA A 90 7.34 -37.09 -4.92
CA ALA A 90 8.34 -37.90 -5.63
C ALA A 90 8.78 -39.23 -4.97
N PRO A 91 8.58 -39.54 -3.66
CA PRO A 91 9.09 -40.80 -3.12
C PRO A 91 8.18 -42.02 -3.37
N ALA A 92 7.03 -41.88 -4.05
CA ALA A 92 6.12 -43.00 -4.31
C ALA A 92 6.39 -43.78 -5.62
N MET A 93 7.42 -43.40 -6.39
CA MET A 93 7.78 -44.07 -7.66
C MET A 93 9.05 -44.93 -7.59
N ALA A 94 9.54 -45.19 -6.38
CA ALA A 94 10.63 -46.13 -6.09
C ALA A 94 10.06 -47.38 -5.42
N GLU A 95 9.30 -48.17 -6.18
CA GLU A 95 8.93 -49.54 -5.80
C GLU A 95 9.88 -50.52 -6.53
N PRO A 96 10.48 -51.52 -5.83
CA PRO A 96 11.26 -52.59 -6.44
C PRO A 96 10.40 -53.75 -7.00
#